data_AF-A0A9Q1J4Z3-F1
#
_entry.id   AF-A0A9Q1J4Z3-F1
#
_cell.length_a   1.000
_cell.length_b   1.000
_cell.length_c   1.000
_cell.angle_alpha   90.00
_cell.angle_beta   90.00
_cell.angle_gamma   90.00
#
_symmetry.space_group_name_H-M   'P 1'
#
loop_
_entity.id
_entity.type
_entity.pdbx_description
1 polymer ?
#
loop_
_entity_poly.entity_id
_entity_poly.type
_entity_poly.pdbx_seq_one_letter_code
_entity_poly.pdbx_strand_id
1 'polypeptide(L)'
;MESHLTHEIKLSKKYEEILKKRTTLLQEMESLHEQHKNKKQQQAMDSEAAFKRNAQLLDDLQEIEKRLKTRSLPHPDIVSLETRYWASVEEKIPEWEPFLLGRGPSPVREGEKSQRRTRKKKGSSQDSHHTHTVTSLPPRSSPKTVI
;
A
#
# COMPACT_ATOMS: atom_id res chain seq x y z
N MET A 1 -61.43 19.85 -52.61
CA MET A 1 -61.74 18.85 -51.57
C MET A 1 -60.77 17.70 -51.74
N GLU A 2 -59.93 17.43 -50.74
CA GLU A 2 -59.05 16.25 -50.79
C GLU A 2 -59.91 14.99 -50.86
N SER A 3 -59.57 14.02 -51.71
CA SER A 3 -60.32 12.78 -51.79
C SER A 3 -60.12 11.98 -50.51
N HIS A 4 -61.18 11.32 -50.03
CA HIS A 4 -61.14 10.49 -48.81
C HIS A 4 -59.93 9.54 -48.78
N LEU A 5 -59.60 8.95 -49.93
CA LEU A 5 -58.43 8.08 -50.09
C LEU A 5 -57.10 8.78 -49.74
N THR A 6 -56.91 10.03 -50.18
CA THR A 6 -55.67 10.78 -49.88
C THR A 6 -55.54 11.10 -48.39
N HIS A 7 -56.66 11.30 -47.70
CA HIS A 7 -56.67 11.51 -46.25
C HIS A 7 -56.28 10.24 -45.49
N GLU A 8 -56.87 9.10 -45.83
CA GLU A 8 -56.56 7.79 -45.23
C GLU A 8 -55.09 7.42 -45.39
N ILE A 9 -54.51 7.65 -46.57
CA ILE A 9 -53.08 7.38 -46.82
C ILE A 9 -52.20 8.26 -45.92
N LYS A 10 -52.52 9.56 -45.78
CA LYS A 10 -51.76 10.46 -44.90
C LYS A 10 -51.90 10.04 -43.43
N LEU A 11 -53.09 9.62 -43.02
CA LEU A 11 -53.37 9.19 -41.65
C LEU A 11 -52.62 7.88 -41.33
N SER A 12 -52.66 6.90 -42.23
CA SER A 12 -51.90 5.65 -42.12
C SER A 12 -50.38 5.91 -41.98
N LYS A 13 -49.81 6.81 -42.78
CA LYS A 13 -48.40 7.20 -42.65
C LYS A 13 -48.08 7.77 -41.27
N LYS A 14 -48.93 8.65 -40.72
CA LYS A 14 -48.76 9.19 -39.37
C LYS A 14 -48.84 8.09 -38.31
N TYR A 15 -49.77 7.13 -38.45
CA TYR A 15 -49.84 6.00 -37.53
C TYR A 15 -48.57 5.15 -37.55
N GLU A 16 -48.03 4.84 -38.74
CA GLU A 16 -46.77 4.13 -38.86
C GLU A 16 -45.60 4.89 -38.19
N GLU A 17 -45.54 6.21 -38.34
CA GLU A 17 -44.54 7.03 -37.65
C GLU A 17 -44.71 7.00 -36.12
N ILE A 18 -45.94 7.06 -35.62
CA ILE A 18 -46.23 6.96 -34.18
C ILE A 18 -45.82 5.59 -33.66
N LEU A 19 -46.14 4.51 -34.39
CA LEU A 19 -45.77 3.16 -34.01
C LEU A 19 -44.26 2.99 -33.96
N LYS A 20 -43.53 3.49 -34.96
CA LYS A 20 -42.05 3.48 -34.97
C LYS A 20 -41.46 4.23 -33.76
N LYS A 21 -41.97 5.42 -33.45
CA LYS A 21 -41.49 6.18 -32.28
C LYS A 21 -41.79 5.45 -30.96
N ARG A 22 -42.95 4.80 -30.88
CA ARG A 22 -43.32 4.02 -29.69
C ARG A 22 -42.42 2.81 -29.51
N THR A 23 -42.12 2.06 -30.58
CA THR A 23 -41.25 0.89 -30.49
C THR A 23 -39.82 1.29 -30.09
N THR A 24 -39.28 2.36 -30.67
CA THR A 24 -37.94 2.85 -30.29
C THR A 24 -37.89 3.28 -28.83
N LEU A 25 -38.90 4.01 -28.35
CA LEU A 25 -38.95 4.46 -26.95
C LEU A 25 -39.07 3.28 -25.98
N LEU A 26 -39.90 2.28 -26.30
CA LEU A 26 -40.03 1.09 -25.44
C LEU A 26 -38.72 0.31 -25.35
N GLN A 27 -38.02 0.15 -26.47
CA GLN A 27 -36.71 -0.51 -26.50
C GLN A 27 -35.67 0.26 -25.67
N GLU A 28 -35.65 1.58 -25.76
CA GLU A 28 -34.76 2.42 -24.96
C GLU A 28 -35.07 2.31 -23.45
N MET A 29 -36.36 2.39 -23.09
CA MET A 29 -36.79 2.25 -21.70
C MET A 29 -36.44 0.88 -21.11
N GLU A 30 -36.60 -0.20 -21.87
CA GLU A 30 -36.22 -1.55 -21.45
C GLU A 30 -34.71 -1.66 -21.21
N SER A 31 -33.90 -1.14 -22.14
CA SER A 31 -32.45 -1.13 -22.00
C SER A 31 -31.98 -0.34 -20.77
N LEU A 32 -32.53 0.85 -20.53
CA LEU A 32 -32.20 1.66 -19.36
C LEU A 32 -32.62 0.97 -18.06
N HIS A 33 -33.78 0.32 -18.05
CA HIS A 33 -34.25 -0.42 -16.90
C HIS A 33 -33.31 -1.59 -16.56
N GLU A 34 -32.89 -2.35 -17.57
CA GLU A 34 -31.96 -3.46 -17.41
C GLU A 34 -30.59 -3.00 -16.90
N GLN A 35 -30.05 -1.92 -17.48
CA GLN A 35 -28.80 -1.31 -17.02
C GLN A 35 -28.87 -0.89 -15.55
N HIS A 36 -29.96 -0.21 -15.16
CA HIS A 36 -30.15 0.22 -13.78
C HIS A 36 -30.27 -0.98 -12.82
N LYS A 37 -31.02 -2.01 -13.21
CA LYS A 37 -31.16 -3.25 -12.45
C LYS A 37 -29.81 -3.93 -12.24
N ASN A 38 -29.01 -4.08 -13.30
CA ASN A 38 -27.69 -4.70 -13.24
C ASN A 38 -26.73 -3.89 -12.36
N LYS A 39 -26.72 -2.56 -12.49
CA LYS A 39 -25.91 -1.68 -11.63
C LYS A 39 -26.28 -1.82 -10.15
N LYS A 40 -27.58 -1.86 -9.83
CA LYS A 40 -28.05 -2.05 -8.46
C LYS A 40 -27.65 -3.43 -7.91
N GLN A 41 -27.74 -4.47 -8.72
CA GLN A 41 -27.31 -5.81 -8.33
C GLN A 41 -25.80 -5.87 -8.07
N GLN A 42 -24.99 -5.28 -8.97
CA GLN A 42 -23.53 -5.20 -8.78
C GLN A 42 -23.19 -4.45 -7.49
N GLN A 43 -23.81 -3.29 -7.26
CA GLN A 43 -23.59 -2.51 -6.04
C GLN A 43 -23.96 -3.29 -4.77
N ALA A 44 -25.05 -4.07 -4.81
CA ALA A 44 -25.43 -4.92 -3.69
C ALA A 44 -24.37 -5.99 -3.40
N MET A 45 -23.88 -6.67 -4.44
CA MET A 45 -22.81 -7.67 -4.31
C MET A 45 -21.51 -7.06 -3.75
N ASP A 46 -21.11 -5.90 -4.27
CA ASP A 46 -19.92 -5.20 -3.81
C ASP A 46 -20.06 -4.77 -2.35
N SER A 47 -21.24 -4.28 -1.97
CA SER A 47 -21.54 -3.87 -0.59
C SER A 47 -21.53 -5.06 0.37
N GLU A 48 -22.05 -6.21 -0.04
CA GLU A 48 -22.05 -7.43 0.76
C GLU A 48 -20.63 -7.98 0.92
N ALA A 49 -19.83 -7.98 -0.15
CA ALA A 49 -18.43 -8.39 -0.09
C ALA A 49 -17.61 -7.46 0.83
N ALA A 50 -17.81 -6.14 0.72
CA ALA A 50 -17.18 -5.17 1.61
C ALA A 50 -17.62 -5.37 3.07
N PHE A 51 -18.91 -5.62 3.31
CA PHE A 51 -19.43 -5.91 4.64
C PHE A 51 -18.77 -7.14 5.25
N LYS A 52 -18.68 -8.26 4.52
CA LYS A 52 -18.01 -9.49 4.97
C LYS A 52 -16.54 -9.25 5.29
N ARG A 53 -15.82 -8.53 4.42
CA ARG A 53 -14.42 -8.18 4.64
C ARG A 53 -14.25 -7.32 5.90
N ASN A 54 -15.10 -6.32 6.07
CA ASN A 54 -15.03 -5.42 7.22
C ASN A 54 -15.38 -6.14 8.53
N ALA A 55 -16.35 -7.05 8.52
CA ALA A 55 -16.67 -7.88 9.67
C ALA A 55 -15.45 -8.72 10.10
N GLN A 56 -14.79 -9.40 9.15
CA GLN A 56 -13.58 -10.17 9.45
C GLN A 56 -12.47 -9.28 10.03
N LEU A 57 -12.24 -8.10 9.44
CA LEU A 57 -11.22 -7.17 9.96
C LEU A 57 -11.53 -6.70 11.38
N LEU A 58 -12.81 -6.48 11.71
CA LEU A 58 -13.22 -6.10 13.05
C LEU A 58 -12.97 -7.24 14.05
N ASP A 59 -13.28 -8.48 13.67
CA ASP A 59 -13.02 -9.65 14.50
C ASP A 59 -11.52 -9.84 14.75
N ASP A 60 -10.69 -9.73 13.70
CA ASP A 60 -9.23 -9.82 13.79
C ASP A 60 -8.65 -8.72 14.68
N LEU A 61 -9.13 -7.47 14.53
CA LEU A 61 -8.72 -6.35 15.37
C LEU A 61 -9.12 -6.57 16.83
N GLN A 62 -10.32 -7.07 17.09
CA GLN A 62 -10.77 -7.38 18.44
C GLN A 62 -9.95 -8.50 19.05
N GLU A 63 -9.55 -9.52 18.28
CA GLU A 63 -8.65 -10.56 18.75
C GLU A 63 -7.27 -10.01 19.11
N ILE A 64 -6.69 -9.18 18.25
CA ILE A 64 -5.41 -8.53 18.51
C ILE A 64 -5.50 -7.64 19.75
N GLU A 65 -6.59 -6.87 19.90
CA GLU A 65 -6.82 -6.02 21.07
C GLU A 65 -6.90 -6.85 22.36
N LYS A 66 -7.64 -7.97 22.35
CA LYS A 66 -7.72 -8.89 23.49
C LYS A 66 -6.34 -9.43 23.85
N ARG A 67 -5.57 -9.89 22.86
CA ARG A 67 -4.20 -10.40 23.05
C ARG A 67 -3.29 -9.33 23.64
N LEU A 68 -3.37 -8.09 23.15
CA LEU A 68 -2.60 -6.95 23.67
C LEU A 68 -3.00 -6.62 25.11
N LYS A 69 -4.30 -6.58 25.42
CA LYS A 69 -4.81 -6.34 26.78
C LYS A 69 -4.38 -7.43 27.77
N THR A 70 -4.32 -8.69 27.34
CA THR A 70 -3.85 -9.80 28.18
C THR A 70 -2.33 -9.83 28.35
N ARG A 71 -1.58 -9.14 27.47
CA ARG A 71 -0.13 -9.09 27.56
C ARG A 71 0.25 -8.16 28.71
N SER A 72 1.05 -8.66 29.65
CA SER A 72 1.63 -7.83 30.70
C SER A 72 2.40 -6.68 30.07
N LEU A 73 2.09 -5.45 30.49
CA LEU A 73 2.86 -4.28 30.08
C LEU A 73 4.32 -4.46 30.52
N PRO A 74 5.30 -4.03 29.69
CA PRO A 74 6.70 -4.01 30.11
C PRO A 74 6.85 -3.11 31.35
N HIS A 75 7.79 -3.47 32.23
CA HIS A 75 8.06 -2.70 33.44
C HIS A 75 8.38 -1.23 33.05
N PRO A 76 7.90 -0.22 33.81
CA PRO A 76 8.09 1.19 33.49
C PRO A 76 9.54 1.59 33.17
N ASP A 77 10.53 0.94 33.80
CA ASP A 77 11.94 1.21 33.50
C ASP A 77 12.33 0.82 32.07
N ILE A 78 11.76 -0.27 31.54
CA ILE A 78 12.00 -0.71 30.15
C ILE A 78 11.39 0.32 29.19
N VAL A 79 10.18 0.80 29.47
CA VAL A 79 9.51 1.82 28.65
C VAL A 79 10.29 3.15 28.68
N SER A 80 10.77 3.55 29.86
CA SER A 80 11.61 4.74 30.04
C SER A 80 12.92 4.63 29.26
N LEU A 81 13.56 3.46 29.30
CA LEU A 81 14.79 3.18 28.57
C LEU A 81 14.55 3.21 27.05
N GLU A 82 13.51 2.53 26.55
CA GLU A 82 13.15 2.55 25.13
C GLU A 82 12.87 3.97 24.64
N THR A 83 12.12 4.76 25.41
CA THR A 83 11.80 6.16 25.07
C THR A 83 13.08 6.99 24.95
N ARG A 84 14.00 6.86 25.93
CA ARG A 84 15.27 7.58 25.91
C ARG A 84 16.19 7.11 24.79
N TYR A 85 16.18 5.82 24.49
CA TYR A 85 16.93 5.25 23.38
C TYR A 85 16.46 5.82 22.05
N TRP A 86 15.15 5.79 21.76
CA TRP A 86 14.62 6.34 20.52
C TRP A 86 14.87 7.83 20.39
N ALA A 87 14.75 8.61 21.47
CA ALA A 87 15.13 10.03 21.48
C ALA A 87 16.62 10.24 21.13
N SER A 88 17.52 9.42 21.68
CA SER A 88 18.95 9.48 21.34
C SER A 88 19.23 9.03 19.91
N VAL A 89 18.47 8.07 19.37
CA VAL A 89 18.56 7.68 17.97
C VAL A 89 18.15 8.84 17.07
N GLU A 90 17.02 9.50 17.35
CA GLU A 90 16.54 10.66 16.60
C GLU A 90 17.54 11.82 16.64
N GLU A 91 18.17 12.07 17.79
CA GLU A 91 19.24 13.07 17.93
C GLU A 91 20.45 12.76 17.05
N LYS A 92 20.80 11.47 16.91
CA LYS A 92 21.95 11.03 16.13
C LYS A 92 21.66 10.80 14.65
N ILE A 93 20.41 10.61 14.24
CA ILE A 93 20.04 10.41 12.83
C ILE A 93 20.67 11.45 11.87
N PRO A 94 20.68 12.77 12.16
CA PRO A 94 21.29 13.76 11.29
C PRO A 94 22.80 13.57 11.08
N GLU A 95 23.54 13.12 12.09
CA GLU A 95 24.97 12.81 11.98
C GLU A 95 25.22 11.60 11.06
N TRP A 96 24.27 10.67 11.04
CA TRP A 96 24.32 9.45 10.24
C TRP A 96 23.72 9.62 8.84
N GLU A 97 22.86 10.61 8.62
CA GLU A 97 22.14 10.83 7.36
C GLU A 97 23.05 10.84 6.12
N PRO A 98 24.20 11.56 6.08
CA PRO A 98 25.08 11.55 4.91
C PRO A 98 25.66 10.17 4.62
N PHE A 99 25.98 9.39 5.66
CA PHE A 99 26.50 8.03 5.52
C PHE A 99 25.41 7.05 5.10
N LEU A 100 24.24 7.10 5.73
CA LEU A 100 23.09 6.25 5.41
C LEU A 100 22.58 6.48 3.98
N LEU A 101 22.73 7.69 3.45
CA LEU A 101 22.42 8.05 2.08
C LEU A 101 23.58 7.82 1.10
N GLY A 102 24.72 7.27 1.55
CA GLY A 102 25.88 6.96 0.72
C GLY A 102 26.65 8.18 0.19
N ARG A 103 26.42 9.36 0.78
CA ARG A 103 27.00 10.66 0.38
C ARG A 103 28.21 11.07 1.20
N GLY A 104 28.54 10.35 2.27
CA GLY A 104 29.63 10.72 3.18
C GLY A 104 30.31 9.53 3.86
N PRO A 105 31.48 9.75 4.45
CA PRO A 105 32.16 8.74 5.26
C PRO A 105 31.35 8.42 6.52
N SER A 106 31.55 7.23 7.08
CA SER A 106 30.90 6.83 8.35
C SER A 106 31.22 7.85 9.44
N PRO A 107 30.22 8.32 10.22
CA PRO A 107 30.49 9.16 11.39
C PRO A 107 31.44 8.40 12.32
N VAL A 108 32.49 9.08 12.78
CA VAL A 108 33.50 8.49 13.68
C VAL A 108 32.88 8.40 15.07
N ARG A 109 32.78 7.19 15.63
CA ARG A 109 32.36 7.00 17.03
C ARG A 109 33.22 7.87 17.94
N GLU A 110 32.57 8.70 18.76
CA GLU A 110 33.21 9.41 19.87
C GLU A 110 33.84 8.36 20.81
N GLY A 111 35.13 8.07 20.58
CA GLY A 111 35.88 7.04 21.31
C GLY A 111 37.09 6.47 20.56
N GLU A 112 37.09 6.46 19.22
CA GLU A 112 38.15 5.76 18.45
C GLU A 112 39.38 6.62 18.09
N LYS A 113 39.36 7.92 18.38
CA LYS A 113 40.44 8.84 17.96
C LYS A 113 41.70 8.78 18.84
N SER A 114 41.73 8.00 19.92
CA SER A 114 42.82 8.08 20.90
C SER A 114 43.93 7.01 20.77
N GLN A 115 43.83 6.02 19.89
CA GLN A 115 44.82 4.91 19.84
C GLN A 115 45.74 4.87 18.62
N ARG A 116 45.55 5.72 17.59
CA ARG A 116 46.35 5.65 16.35
C ARG A 116 47.65 6.48 16.34
N ARG A 117 48.03 7.15 17.43
CA ARG A 117 49.22 8.02 17.45
C ARG A 117 50.39 7.55 18.33
N THR A 118 50.57 6.24 18.57
CA THR A 118 51.84 5.75 19.17
C THR A 118 52.18 4.34 18.71
N ARG A 119 52.69 4.17 17.48
CA ARG A 119 53.60 3.08 17.09
C ARG A 119 54.02 3.21 15.62
N LYS A 120 54.97 4.09 15.33
CA LYS A 120 55.85 3.94 14.17
C LYS A 120 57.28 4.31 14.57
N LYS A 121 58.02 3.30 15.02
CA LYS A 121 59.45 3.16 14.75
C LYS A 121 59.87 1.70 14.91
N LYS A 122 60.57 1.23 13.88
CA LYS A 122 61.58 0.15 13.88
C LYS A 122 61.10 -1.27 13.52
N GLY A 123 61.50 -1.69 12.31
CA GLY A 123 62.30 -2.90 12.12
C GLY A 123 61.61 -4.16 11.59
N SER A 124 61.98 -4.52 10.36
CA SER A 124 62.37 -5.87 9.88
C SER A 124 61.47 -7.10 10.05
N SER A 125 61.27 -7.74 8.88
CA SER A 125 61.29 -9.19 8.60
C SER A 125 60.17 -10.13 9.08
N GLN A 126 59.66 -10.84 8.06
CA GLN A 126 59.22 -12.23 7.99
C GLN A 126 57.89 -12.71 8.61
N ASP A 127 57.13 -13.30 7.69
CA ASP A 127 56.47 -14.61 7.76
C ASP A 127 55.15 -14.82 8.51
N SER A 128 54.24 -15.41 7.73
CA SER A 128 53.27 -16.46 8.06
C SER A 128 51.86 -16.07 8.52
N HIS A 129 50.94 -16.33 7.57
CA HIS A 129 49.67 -17.06 7.67
C HIS A 129 48.69 -16.74 8.82
N HIS A 130 47.46 -16.34 8.49
CA HIS A 130 46.31 -17.25 8.46
C HIS A 130 45.03 -16.52 8.00
N THR A 131 44.40 -17.11 6.99
CA THR A 131 43.06 -16.83 6.48
C THR A 131 42.01 -17.20 7.52
N HIS A 132 41.14 -16.27 7.93
CA HIS A 132 39.75 -16.59 8.27
C HIS A 132 38.85 -15.41 7.91
N THR A 133 38.24 -15.52 6.74
CA THR A 133 37.04 -14.81 6.33
C THR A 133 35.87 -15.26 7.21
N VAL A 134 35.27 -14.36 7.97
CA VAL A 134 33.86 -14.49 8.37
C VAL A 134 33.17 -13.13 8.20
N THR A 135 32.61 -13.01 7.01
CA THR A 135 31.52 -12.12 6.63
C THR A 135 30.35 -12.26 7.62
N SER A 136 29.98 -11.19 8.31
CA SER A 136 28.74 -11.11 9.07
C SER A 136 28.02 -9.78 8.79
N LEU A 137 27.62 -9.61 7.53
CA LEU A 137 26.53 -8.71 7.17
C LEU A 137 25.27 -9.57 6.97
N PRO A 138 24.11 -9.20 7.55
CA PRO A 138 22.87 -9.93 7.33
C PRO A 138 22.40 -9.75 5.87
N PRO A 139 21.78 -10.78 5.26
CA PRO A 139 21.34 -10.71 3.87
C PRO A 139 20.16 -9.74 3.73
N ARG A 140 20.35 -8.71 2.90
CA ARG A 140 19.31 -7.77 2.47
C ARG A 140 18.48 -8.42 1.37
N SER A 141 17.17 -8.54 1.56
CA SER A 141 16.24 -9.01 0.52
C SER A 141 16.19 -8.00 -0.64
N SER A 142 16.44 -8.46 -1.86
CA SER A 142 16.25 -7.67 -3.08
C SER A 142 14.76 -7.51 -3.43
N PRO A 143 14.34 -6.39 -4.02
CA PRO A 143 12.98 -6.22 -4.53
C PRO A 143 12.79 -7.05 -5.81
N LYS A 144 11.68 -7.79 -5.88
CA LYS A 144 11.24 -8.47 -7.11
C LYS A 144 10.73 -7.43 -8.10
N THR A 145 11.41 -7.27 -9.22
CA THR A 145 10.86 -6.63 -10.42
C THR A 145 9.76 -7.53 -10.98
N VAL A 146 8.53 -7.05 -11.00
CA VAL A 146 7.40 -7.65 -11.72
C VAL A 146 7.44 -7.09 -13.14
N ILE A 147 7.34 -8.00 -14.11
CA ILE A 147 7.27 -7.75 -15.57
C ILE A 147 5.93 -7.09 -15.92
#